data_AF-A0A5C5W9R1-F1
#
_entry.id   AF-A0A5C5W9R1-F1
#
_cell.length_a   1.000
_cell.length_b   1.000
_cell.length_c   1.000
_cell.angle_alpha   90.00
_cell.angle_beta   90.00
_cell.angle_gamma   90.00
#
_symmetry.space_group_name_H-M   'P 1'
#
loop_
_entity.id
_entity.type
_entity.pdbx_description
1 polymer ?
#
loop_
_entity_poly.entity_id
_entity_poly.type
_entity_poly.pdbx_seq_one_letter_code
_entity_poly.pdbx_strand_id
1 'polypeptide(L)'
;MSAHAHHEHHVSSPQLLVTTFLALVALTVLTVAVSQYVHLNGVQVPFVDAPQDLRWLDIPITLVIATIKALLVAVIFMHLQHDKLFNSVVLAGSVIFLVLFVGMVLLDSNEYQPDIKSYLEQKAVLANP
;
A
#
# COMPACT_ATOMS: atom_id res chain seq x y z
N MET A 1 37.39 -44.18 -6.74
CA MET A 1 37.22 -43.60 -5.39
C MET A 1 36.38 -42.35 -5.52
N SER A 2 35.24 -42.34 -4.85
CA SER A 2 34.16 -41.35 -4.96
C SER A 2 34.55 -40.02 -4.32
N ALA A 3 34.15 -38.91 -4.95
CA ALA A 3 34.06 -37.60 -4.31
C ALA A 3 32.94 -36.80 -4.99
N HIS A 4 31.69 -37.25 -4.82
CA HIS A 4 30.53 -36.41 -5.07
C HIS A 4 30.43 -35.41 -3.92
N ALA A 5 30.90 -34.19 -4.15
CA ALA A 5 30.71 -33.06 -3.25
C ALA A 5 29.20 -32.75 -3.18
N HIS A 6 28.66 -32.82 -1.96
CA HIS A 6 27.28 -32.50 -1.66
C HIS A 6 27.02 -31.02 -2.00
N HIS A 7 26.19 -30.77 -3.01
CA HIS A 7 25.57 -29.47 -3.23
C HIS A 7 24.54 -29.23 -2.12
N GLU A 8 24.96 -28.58 -1.04
CA GLU A 8 24.00 -28.03 -0.08
C GLU A 8 23.24 -26.89 -0.76
N HIS A 9 22.00 -27.20 -1.15
CA HIS A 9 20.99 -26.21 -1.49
C HIS A 9 20.83 -25.29 -0.26
N HIS A 10 21.38 -24.08 -0.32
CA HIS A 10 21.21 -23.07 0.72
C HIS A 10 19.79 -22.51 0.65
N VAL A 11 18.81 -23.33 1.04
CA VAL A 11 17.43 -22.91 1.22
C VAL A 11 17.40 -22.03 2.47
N SER A 12 16.79 -20.86 2.34
CA SER A 12 16.67 -19.86 3.40
C SER A 12 16.32 -20.49 4.75
N SER A 13 17.04 -20.10 5.81
CA SER A 13 16.88 -20.66 7.15
C SER A 13 15.40 -20.67 7.54
N PRO A 14 14.82 -21.82 7.92
CA PRO A 14 13.41 -21.93 8.32
C PRO A 14 13.01 -20.91 9.39
N GLN A 15 13.96 -20.49 10.23
CA GLN A 15 13.74 -19.46 11.23
C GLN A 15 13.43 -18.09 10.62
N LEU A 16 14.11 -17.70 9.53
CA LEU A 16 13.85 -16.42 8.86
C LEU A 16 12.43 -16.36 8.27
N LEU A 17 11.94 -17.48 7.76
CA LEU A 17 10.60 -17.58 7.18
C LEU A 17 9.53 -17.44 8.27
N VAL A 18 9.71 -18.11 9.41
CA VAL A 18 8.77 -18.04 10.55
C VAL A 18 8.76 -16.66 11.19
N THR A 19 9.92 -16.03 11.38
CA THR A 19 9.98 -14.67 11.94
C THR A 19 9.32 -13.65 11.02
N THR A 20 9.60 -13.73 9.72
CA THR A 20 8.97 -12.85 8.72
C THR A 20 7.46 -13.09 8.65
N PHE A 21 7.02 -14.35 8.69
CA PHE A 21 5.59 -14.68 8.74
C PHE A 21 4.89 -14.01 9.94
N LEU A 22 5.45 -14.16 11.14
CA LEU A 22 4.88 -13.53 12.34
C LEU A 22 4.90 -12.00 12.24
N ALA A 23 5.97 -11.42 11.70
CA ALA A 23 6.04 -9.98 11.44
C ALA A 23 4.94 -9.52 10.47
N LEU A 24 4.70 -10.25 9.38
CA LEU A 24 3.66 -9.92 8.41
C LEU A 24 2.25 -10.04 8.99
N VAL A 25 2.01 -11.06 9.82
CA VAL A 25 0.74 -11.20 10.54
C VAL A 25 0.55 -10.04 11.50
N ALA A 26 1.57 -9.70 12.30
CA ALA A 26 1.52 -8.58 13.24
C ALA A 26 1.25 -7.26 12.51
N LEU A 27 1.94 -6.98 11.39
CA LEU A 27 1.71 -5.79 10.58
C LEU A 27 0.30 -5.78 9.98
N THR A 28 -0.26 -6.93 9.62
CA THR A 28 -1.63 -7.02 9.10
C THR A 28 -2.66 -6.71 10.19
N VAL A 29 -2.50 -7.29 11.38
CA VAL A 29 -3.34 -6.98 12.54
C VAL A 29 -3.22 -5.50 12.89
N LEU A 30 -2.02 -4.94 12.84
CA LEU A 30 -1.78 -3.51 13.04
C LEU A 30 -2.50 -2.66 11.99
N THR A 31 -2.43 -3.00 10.70
CA THR A 31 -3.16 -2.26 9.66
C THR A 31 -4.67 -2.27 9.90
N VAL A 32 -5.24 -3.43 10.24
CA VAL A 32 -6.68 -3.54 10.55
C VAL A 32 -7.02 -2.76 11.81
N ALA A 33 -6.21 -2.86 12.86
CA ALA A 33 -6.42 -2.12 14.10
C ALA A 33 -6.35 -0.61 13.87
N VAL A 34 -5.35 -0.13 13.12
CA VAL A 34 -5.26 1.29 12.77
C VAL A 34 -6.46 1.70 11.92
N SER A 35 -6.84 0.92 10.92
CA SER A 35 -7.99 1.20 10.07
C SER A 35 -9.33 1.20 10.81
N GLN A 36 -9.48 0.46 11.91
CA GLN A 36 -10.73 0.37 12.66
C GLN A 36 -10.79 1.27 13.90
N TYR A 37 -9.65 1.57 14.52
CA TYR A 37 -9.62 2.28 15.80
C TYR A 37 -9.02 3.68 15.70
N VAL A 38 -8.17 3.95 14.72
CA VAL A 38 -7.58 5.28 14.53
C VAL A 38 -8.48 6.07 13.58
N HIS A 39 -9.34 6.89 14.17
CA HIS A 39 -10.10 7.91 13.47
C HIS A 39 -9.62 9.26 13.96
N LEU A 40 -8.90 9.99 13.11
CA LEU A 40 -8.34 11.31 13.46
C LEU A 40 -9.40 12.42 13.37
N ASN A 41 -10.52 12.25 14.10
CA ASN A 41 -11.58 13.24 14.21
C ASN A 41 -11.41 14.09 15.47
N GLY A 42 -11.59 15.40 15.35
CA GLY A 42 -11.60 16.32 16.49
C GLY A 42 -10.27 16.44 17.25
N VAL A 43 -9.13 16.18 16.60
CA VAL A 43 -7.80 16.32 17.22
C VAL A 43 -7.59 17.80 17.55
N GLN A 44 -7.34 18.11 18.83
CA GLN A 44 -6.87 19.44 19.23
C GLN A 44 -5.37 19.51 18.95
N VAL A 45 -4.99 20.35 17.99
CA VAL A 45 -3.59 20.70 17.78
C VAL A 45 -3.24 21.86 18.72
N PRO A 46 -2.06 21.84 19.36
CA PRO A 46 -1.54 23.05 19.99
C PRO A 46 -1.57 24.18 18.95
N PHE A 47 -1.91 25.41 19.37
CA PHE A 47 -1.99 26.60 18.52
C PHE A 47 -3.27 26.79 17.67
N VAL A 48 -4.28 25.92 17.77
CA VAL A 48 -5.61 26.13 17.14
C VAL A 48 -6.73 25.80 18.13
N ASP A 49 -7.59 26.79 18.43
CA ASP A 49 -8.65 26.67 19.45
C ASP A 49 -9.84 25.79 19.02
N ALA A 50 -9.92 25.41 17.75
CA ALA A 50 -10.99 24.58 17.19
C ALA A 50 -10.51 23.14 16.88
N PRO A 51 -11.30 22.10 17.19
CA PRO A 51 -11.00 20.72 16.83
C PRO A 51 -10.79 20.59 15.31
N GLN A 52 -9.69 19.95 14.89
CA GLN A 52 -9.40 19.74 13.47
C GLN A 52 -9.87 18.35 13.03
N ASP A 53 -10.62 18.31 11.93
CA ASP A 53 -11.04 17.06 11.29
C ASP A 53 -9.94 16.55 10.34
N LEU A 54 -9.02 15.76 10.88
CA LEU A 54 -7.88 15.18 10.17
C LEU A 54 -8.20 13.79 9.57
N ARG A 55 -9.49 13.50 9.33
CA ARG A 55 -9.96 12.21 8.77
C ARG A 55 -9.31 11.84 7.44
N TRP A 56 -8.83 12.83 6.69
CA TRP A 56 -8.11 12.61 5.43
C TRP A 56 -6.76 11.91 5.61
N LEU A 57 -6.18 11.90 6.83
CA LEU A 57 -4.94 11.18 7.15
C LEU A 57 -5.14 9.68 7.43
N ASP A 58 -6.36 9.23 7.73
CA ASP A 58 -6.63 7.84 8.10
C ASP A 58 -6.19 6.86 6.98
N ILE A 59 -6.50 7.19 5.72
CA ILE A 59 -6.12 6.40 4.54
C ILE A 59 -4.60 6.45 4.28
N PRO A 60 -3.94 7.61 4.20
CA PRO A 60 -2.48 7.68 4.07
C PRO A 60 -1.72 6.87 5.13
N ILE A 61 -2.13 6.95 6.39
CA ILE A 61 -1.45 6.24 7.50
C ILE A 61 -1.58 4.73 7.32
N THR A 62 -2.78 4.24 7.05
CA THR A 62 -3.01 2.79 6.82
C THR A 62 -2.25 2.29 5.59
N LEU A 63 -2.20 3.08 4.52
CA LEU A 63 -1.45 2.77 3.30
C LEU A 63 0.07 2.71 3.53
N VAL A 64 0.62 3.60 4.36
CA VAL A 64 2.05 3.59 4.73
C VAL A 64 2.40 2.29 5.45
N ILE A 65 1.59 1.85 6.42
CA ILE A 65 1.80 0.58 7.14
C ILE A 65 1.73 -0.60 6.15
N ALA A 66 0.76 -0.59 5.24
CA ALA A 66 0.64 -1.60 4.19
C ALA A 66 1.86 -1.60 3.24
N THR A 67 2.43 -0.43 2.94
CA THR A 67 3.64 -0.29 2.10
C THR A 67 4.86 -0.87 2.79
N ILE A 68 5.03 -0.63 4.10
CA ILE A 68 6.12 -1.23 4.89
C ILE A 68 6.02 -2.76 4.86
N LYS A 69 4.80 -3.31 5.00
CA LYS A 69 4.56 -4.75 4.86
C LYS A 69 4.97 -5.26 3.48
N ALA A 70 4.60 -4.55 2.41
CA ALA A 70 4.97 -4.93 1.04
C ALA A 70 6.49 -4.88 0.82
N LEU A 71 7.18 -3.88 1.37
CA LEU A 71 8.64 -3.78 1.33
C LEU A 71 9.31 -4.94 2.08
N LEU A 72 8.79 -5.33 3.25
CA LEU A 72 9.32 -6.49 3.98
C LEU A 72 9.21 -7.78 3.16
N VAL A 73 8.08 -7.99 2.47
CA VAL A 73 7.90 -9.12 1.54
C VAL A 73 8.89 -9.04 0.39
N ALA A 74 9.06 -7.87 -0.20
CA ALA A 74 9.98 -7.67 -1.32
C ALA A 74 11.43 -7.97 -0.93
N VAL A 75 11.90 -7.44 0.20
CA VAL A 75 13.28 -7.63 0.67
C VAL A 75 13.57 -9.08 1.02
N ILE A 76 12.67 -9.75 1.74
CA ILE A 76 12.92 -11.10 2.28
C ILE A 76 12.48 -12.20 1.31
N PHE A 77 11.23 -12.20 0.85
CA PHE A 77 10.68 -13.29 0.04
C PHE A 77 11.04 -13.18 -1.44
N MET A 78 11.10 -11.96 -1.99
CA MET A 78 11.56 -11.75 -3.37
C MET A 78 13.10 -11.73 -3.46
N HIS A 79 13.79 -11.95 -2.35
CA HIS A 79 15.25 -11.99 -2.24
C HIS A 79 15.97 -10.73 -2.76
N LEU A 80 15.29 -9.58 -2.81
CA LEU A 80 15.86 -8.32 -3.32
C LEU A 80 17.14 -7.89 -2.61
N GLN A 81 17.33 -8.28 -1.35
CA GLN A 81 18.58 -8.03 -0.62
C GLN A 81 19.78 -8.79 -1.21
N HIS A 82 19.55 -9.98 -1.79
CA HIS A 82 20.59 -10.88 -2.29
C HIS A 82 20.58 -11.02 -3.82
N ASP A 83 19.59 -10.41 -4.49
CA ASP A 83 19.44 -10.43 -5.93
C ASP A 83 20.22 -9.28 -6.61
N LYS A 84 20.28 -9.31 -7.93
CA LYS A 84 20.94 -8.28 -8.74
C LYS A 84 20.21 -6.94 -8.56
N LEU A 85 20.99 -5.87 -8.39
CA LEU A 85 20.50 -4.48 -8.31
C LEU A 85 19.53 -4.12 -9.45
N PHE A 86 19.65 -4.78 -10.60
CA PHE A 86 18.72 -4.64 -11.73
C PHE A 86 17.26 -4.92 -11.35
N ASN A 87 16.96 -5.97 -10.57
CA ASN A 87 15.60 -6.29 -10.16
C ASN A 87 15.01 -5.19 -9.26
N SER A 88 15.81 -4.66 -8.33
CA SER A 88 15.42 -3.53 -7.47
C SER A 88 15.10 -2.27 -8.27
N VAL A 89 15.91 -1.96 -9.29
CA VAL A 89 15.68 -0.81 -10.17
C VAL A 89 14.41 -0.99 -11.01
N VAL A 90 14.18 -2.19 -11.55
CA VAL A 90 12.95 -2.51 -12.30
C VAL A 90 11.73 -2.41 -11.40
N LEU A 91 11.78 -2.95 -10.17
CA LEU A 91 10.70 -2.82 -9.20
C LEU A 91 10.44 -1.36 -8.85
N ALA A 92 11.46 -0.60 -8.49
CA ALA A 92 11.33 0.83 -8.17
C ALA A 92 10.73 1.62 -9.35
N GLY A 93 11.23 1.37 -10.57
CA GLY A 93 10.67 1.93 -11.80
C GLY A 93 9.19 1.57 -11.97
N SER A 94 8.83 0.31 -11.79
CA SER A 94 7.44 -0.15 -11.92
C SER A 94 6.51 0.53 -10.90
N VAL A 95 6.96 0.74 -9.66
CA VAL A 95 6.18 1.44 -8.62
C VAL A 95 6.02 2.91 -8.97
N ILE A 96 7.06 3.58 -9.48
CA ILE A 96 6.98 4.98 -9.91
C ILE A 96 5.96 5.12 -11.05
N PHE A 97 6.04 4.25 -12.07
CA PHE A 97 5.07 4.25 -13.17
C PHE A 97 3.64 3.93 -12.69
N LEU A 98 3.49 3.01 -11.74
CA LEU A 98 2.21 2.71 -11.11
C LEU A 98 1.61 3.96 -10.43
N VAL A 99 2.39 4.64 -9.59
CA VAL A 99 1.93 5.84 -8.88
C VAL A 99 1.59 6.95 -9.88
N LEU A 100 2.40 7.14 -10.92
CA LEU A 100 2.10 8.11 -11.98
C LEU A 100 0.80 7.78 -12.69
N PHE A 101 0.59 6.52 -13.07
CA PHE A 101 -0.61 6.08 -13.78
C PHE A 101 -1.86 6.22 -12.92
N VAL A 102 -1.82 5.74 -11.67
CA VAL A 102 -2.93 5.90 -10.72
C VAL A 102 -3.22 7.38 -10.46
N GLY A 103 -2.18 8.20 -10.28
CA GLY A 103 -2.33 9.65 -10.08
C GLY A 103 -3.03 10.32 -11.27
N MET A 104 -2.61 10.02 -12.50
CA MET A 104 -3.26 10.55 -13.69
C MET A 104 -4.71 10.08 -13.81
N VAL A 105 -4.99 8.80 -13.58
CA VAL A 105 -6.37 8.26 -13.61
C VAL A 105 -7.26 8.93 -12.58
N LEU A 106 -6.75 9.22 -11.38
CA LEU A 106 -7.52 9.92 -10.33
C LEU A 106 -7.80 11.37 -10.71
N LEU A 107 -6.81 12.08 -11.28
CA LEU A 107 -6.98 13.44 -11.75
C LEU A 107 -8.02 13.51 -12.87
N ASP A 108 -7.91 12.62 -13.85
CA ASP A 108 -8.85 12.48 -14.96
C ASP A 108 -10.27 12.18 -14.46
N SER A 109 -10.41 11.21 -13.56
CA SER A 109 -11.71 10.84 -12.98
C SER A 109 -12.36 12.00 -12.22
N ASN A 110 -11.57 12.80 -11.50
CA ASN A 110 -12.08 13.94 -10.74
C ASN A 110 -12.61 15.04 -11.67
N GLU A 111 -11.87 15.35 -12.73
CA GLU A 111 -12.21 16.39 -13.70
C GLU A 111 -13.53 16.08 -14.46
N TYR A 112 -13.75 14.83 -14.87
CA TYR A 112 -14.96 14.45 -15.62
C TYR A 112 -16.19 14.10 -14.76
N GLN A 113 -16.02 13.97 -13.44
CA GLN A 113 -17.11 13.65 -12.53
C GLN A 113 -18.31 14.62 -12.54
N PRO A 114 -18.15 15.96 -12.62
CA PRO A 114 -19.29 16.88 -12.71
C PRO A 114 -20.11 16.70 -13.99
N ASP A 115 -19.44 16.51 -15.13
CA ASP A 115 -20.10 16.33 -16.42
C ASP A 115 -20.99 15.09 -16.39
N ILE A 116 -20.44 13.95 -15.96
CA ILE A 116 -21.19 12.69 -15.84
C ILE A 116 -22.43 12.86 -14.96
N LYS A 117 -22.33 13.56 -13.82
CA LYS A 117 -23.47 13.82 -12.94
C LYS A 117 -24.56 14.64 -13.64
N SER A 118 -24.18 15.69 -14.35
CA SER A 118 -25.14 16.53 -15.08
C SER A 118 -25.91 15.77 -16.17
N TYR A 119 -25.24 14.87 -16.90
CA TYR A 119 -25.89 14.00 -17.89
C TYR A 119 -26.88 13.03 -17.26
N LEU A 120 -26.53 12.45 -16.11
CA LEU A 120 -27.41 11.52 -15.39
C LEU A 120 -28.64 12.23 -14.81
N GLU A 121 -28.46 13.43 -14.25
CA GLU A 121 -29.56 14.26 -13.73
C GLU A 121 -30.54 14.65 -14.84
N GLN A 122 -30.04 15.12 -15.99
CA GLN A 122 -30.91 15.40 -17.15
C GLN A 122 -31.66 14.15 -17.60
N LYS A 123 -30.98 13.01 -17.72
CA LYS A 123 -31.62 11.75 -18.13
C LYS A 123 -32.70 11.31 -17.13
N ALA A 124 -32.48 11.52 -15.83
CA ALA A 124 -33.46 11.21 -14.78
C ALA A 124 -34.69 12.13 -14.87
N VAL A 125 -34.50 13.43 -15.10
CA VAL A 125 -35.59 14.39 -15.32
C VAL A 125 -36.42 14.01 -16.54
N LEU A 126 -35.78 13.61 -17.64
CA LEU A 126 -36.47 13.18 -18.86
C LEU A 126 -37.23 11.85 -18.70
N ALA A 127 -36.81 11.00 -17.77
CA ALA A 127 -37.41 9.69 -17.51
C ALA A 127 -38.61 9.73 -16.54
N ASN A 128 -38.77 10.81 -15.77
CA ASN A 128 -39.89 11.01 -14.84
C ASN A 128 -40.48 12.44 -15.01
N PRO A 129 -41.23 12.68 -16.11
CA PRO A 129 -41.71 14.01 -16.49
C PRO A 129 -42.77 14.60 -15.54
#